data_AF-A0A1B8XXF6-F1
#
_entry.id   AF-A0A1B8XXF6-F1
#
_cell.length_a   1.000
_cell.length_b   1.000
_cell.length_c   1.000
_cell.angle_alpha   90.00
_cell.angle_beta   90.00
_cell.angle_gamma   90.00
#
_symmetry.space_group_name_H-M   'P 1'
#
loop_
_entity.id
_entity.type
_entity.pdbx_description
1 polymer ?
#
loop_
_entity_poly.entity_id
_entity_poly.type
_entity_poly.pdbx_seq_one_letter_code
_entity_poly.pdbx_strand_id
1 'polypeptide(L)'
;MNKTTEHHSLNKTSELHSLNKTTELHSLNKNTELHSLNQNTELHSLNQNNELHSLNLTTELHSLNKTTELHSLNQTTELHSLNKNTELHSLNKTTELHSLNSNTELHSLNQNTELHSLNQNNELHSLNLTTNTELHSLNQNNELHSLNKNIELHSLNSNTELHSLNQNTELHSLNKNTITELHSMNKTTEHHSLNKTSDLHSLNKTTELHSLNKNTELHSLNQNTELHSLNQNNELHSLNLTTELHSLNQNTELHSLNQNTELHSLNQNTELHSLN
;
A
#
# COMPACT_ATOMS: atom_id res chain seq x y z
N MET A 1 -4.35 -15.12 -38.56
CA MET A 1 -3.11 -14.30 -38.65
C MET A 1 -3.34 -13.01 -37.89
N ASN A 2 -2.91 -12.93 -36.62
CA ASN A 2 -2.81 -11.65 -35.94
C ASN A 2 -1.67 -10.90 -36.63
N LYS A 3 -2.01 -9.89 -37.45
CA LYS A 3 -1.01 -8.99 -38.01
C LYS A 3 -0.56 -8.07 -36.88
N THR A 4 0.65 -8.24 -36.37
CA THR A 4 1.27 -7.26 -35.47
C THR A 4 1.52 -5.98 -36.25
N THR A 5 1.22 -4.84 -35.64
CA THR A 5 1.58 -3.53 -36.20
C THR A 5 2.71 -2.98 -35.35
N GLU A 6 3.91 -2.90 -35.93
CA GLU A 6 5.11 -2.36 -35.29
C GLU A 6 5.31 -0.93 -35.76
N HIS A 7 5.44 0.01 -34.82
CA HIS A 7 5.91 1.36 -35.11
C HIS A 7 7.18 1.65 -34.31
N HIS A 8 8.28 1.92 -35.00
CA HIS A 8 9.56 2.19 -34.35
C HIS A 8 9.64 3.58 -33.69
N SER A 9 8.99 4.61 -34.27
CA SER A 9 9.01 5.95 -33.68
C SER A 9 7.88 6.84 -34.20
N LEU A 10 7.13 7.46 -33.28
CA LEU A 10 6.16 8.51 -33.53
C LEU A 10 6.66 9.79 -32.84
N ASN A 11 7.15 10.76 -33.63
CA ASN A 11 7.87 11.95 -33.13
C ASN A 11 7.06 13.26 -33.08
N LYS A 12 5.74 13.18 -33.18
CA LYS A 12 4.82 14.32 -33.19
C LYS A 12 3.60 14.00 -32.32
N THR A 13 2.83 15.03 -31.96
CA THR A 13 1.50 14.86 -31.37
C THR A 13 0.72 13.83 -32.19
N SER A 14 0.31 12.76 -31.53
CA SER A 14 -0.35 11.63 -32.18
C SER A 14 -1.57 11.23 -31.37
N GLU A 15 -2.72 11.24 -32.02
CA GLU A 15 -3.98 10.75 -31.50
C GLU A 15 -4.34 9.49 -32.27
N LEU A 16 -4.48 8.36 -31.57
CA LEU A 16 -4.86 7.08 -32.18
C LEU A 16 -6.13 6.57 -31.50
N HIS A 17 -7.22 6.53 -32.28
CA HIS A 17 -8.55 6.22 -31.72
C HIS A 17 -8.86 4.74 -31.57
N SER A 18 -8.29 3.85 -32.40
CA SER A 18 -8.64 2.43 -32.36
C SER A 18 -7.58 1.54 -33.00
N LEU A 19 -6.89 0.77 -32.17
CA LEU A 19 -5.95 -0.27 -32.57
C LEU A 19 -6.54 -1.63 -32.17
N ASN A 20 -7.08 -2.34 -33.16
CA ASN A 20 -7.77 -3.63 -32.98
C ASN A 20 -6.86 -4.85 -33.21
N LYS A 21 -5.54 -4.67 -33.17
CA LYS A 21 -4.54 -5.71 -33.42
C LYS A 21 -3.43 -5.61 -32.38
N THR A 22 -2.65 -6.69 -32.25
CA THR A 22 -1.39 -6.65 -31.50
C THR A 22 -0.54 -5.48 -32.00
N THR A 23 -0.17 -4.60 -31.09
CA THR A 23 0.54 -3.36 -31.41
C THR A 23 1.79 -3.27 -30.55
N GLU A 24 2.93 -3.03 -31.19
CA GLU A 24 4.19 -2.75 -30.52
C GLU A 24 4.67 -1.35 -30.94
N LEU A 25 4.82 -0.45 -29.96
CA LEU A 25 5.31 0.91 -30.21
C LEU A 25 6.61 1.12 -29.41
N HIS A 26 7.73 1.31 -30.12
CA HIS A 26 9.02 1.45 -29.44
C HIS A 26 9.25 2.84 -28.85
N SER A 27 8.85 3.91 -29.53
CA SER A 27 9.07 5.27 -29.06
C SER A 27 7.95 6.21 -29.48
N LEU A 28 7.28 6.80 -28.49
CA LEU A 28 6.31 7.88 -28.66
C LEU A 28 6.88 9.15 -28.03
N ASN A 29 7.19 10.14 -28.86
CA ASN A 29 7.80 11.39 -28.45
C ASN A 29 6.82 12.56 -28.62
N LYS A 30 6.41 13.12 -27.48
CA LYS A 30 5.59 14.33 -27.30
C LYS A 30 4.08 14.13 -27.56
N ASN A 31 3.28 14.33 -26.52
CA ASN A 31 1.81 14.47 -26.54
C ASN A 31 1.09 13.35 -27.31
N THR A 32 0.96 12.20 -26.66
CA THR A 32 0.24 11.04 -27.21
C THR A 32 -1.11 10.88 -26.54
N GLU A 33 -2.16 10.63 -27.33
CA GLU A 33 -3.46 10.23 -26.82
C GLU A 33 -3.89 8.93 -27.50
N LEU A 34 -4.14 7.87 -26.71
CA LEU A 34 -4.58 6.56 -27.21
C LEU A 34 -5.94 6.20 -26.59
N HIS A 35 -6.99 6.17 -27.40
CA HIS A 35 -8.35 5.99 -26.87
C HIS A 35 -8.74 4.53 -26.66
N SER A 36 -8.37 3.62 -27.56
CA SER A 36 -8.82 2.23 -27.50
C SER A 36 -7.82 1.28 -28.15
N LEU A 37 -7.12 0.50 -27.34
CA LEU A 37 -6.37 -0.67 -27.81
C LEU A 37 -7.08 -1.93 -27.33
N ASN A 38 -7.61 -2.70 -28.28
CA ASN A 38 -8.52 -3.82 -28.01
C ASN A 38 -7.83 -5.19 -27.92
N GLN A 39 -6.50 -5.23 -28.00
CA GLN A 39 -5.67 -6.44 -28.01
C GLN A 39 -4.34 -6.18 -27.26
N ASN A 40 -3.43 -7.16 -27.28
CA ASN A 40 -2.10 -7.07 -26.68
C ASN A 40 -1.34 -5.83 -27.18
N THR A 41 -0.88 -5.01 -26.23
CA THR A 41 -0.17 -3.77 -26.49
C THR A 41 1.13 -3.77 -25.70
N GLU A 42 2.24 -3.54 -26.39
CA GLU A 42 3.56 -3.36 -25.78
C GLU A 42 4.09 -1.97 -26.15
N LEU A 43 4.36 -1.14 -25.15
CA LEU A 43 4.93 0.19 -25.35
C LEU A 43 6.26 0.32 -24.60
N HIS A 44 7.35 0.50 -25.35
CA HIS A 44 8.69 0.52 -24.76
C HIS A 44 9.06 1.86 -24.12
N SER A 45 8.72 2.98 -24.78
CA SER A 45 9.10 4.30 -24.29
C SER A 45 8.08 5.37 -24.68
N LEU A 46 7.37 5.87 -23.67
CA LEU A 46 6.50 7.05 -23.79
C LEU A 46 7.16 8.25 -23.13
N ASN A 47 7.40 9.31 -23.91
CA ASN A 47 8.04 10.53 -23.42
C ASN A 47 7.07 11.71 -23.39
N GLN A 48 7.12 12.47 -22.29
CA GLN A 48 6.35 13.69 -22.01
C GLN A 48 4.94 13.47 -21.46
N ASN A 49 3.91 13.93 -22.16
CA ASN A 49 2.51 13.87 -21.73
C ASN A 49 1.82 12.78 -22.54
N ASN A 50 1.27 11.77 -21.87
CA ASN A 50 0.56 10.68 -22.51
C ASN A 50 -0.74 10.40 -21.78
N GLU A 51 -1.82 10.21 -22.54
CA GLU A 51 -3.12 9.86 -22.01
C GLU A 51 -3.63 8.60 -22.72
N LEU A 52 -3.96 7.56 -21.96
CA LEU A 52 -4.45 6.29 -22.49
C LEU A 52 -5.78 5.93 -21.83
N HIS A 53 -6.87 5.92 -22.60
CA HIS A 53 -8.22 5.80 -22.02
C HIS A 53 -8.72 4.36 -21.86
N SER A 54 -8.37 3.44 -22.76
CA SER A 54 -8.90 2.06 -22.70
C SER A 54 -7.94 1.05 -23.32
N LEU A 55 -7.39 0.22 -22.47
CA LEU A 55 -6.43 -0.83 -22.79
C LEU A 55 -7.04 -2.19 -22.41
N ASN A 56 -7.34 -3.02 -23.41
CA ASN A 56 -8.10 -4.25 -23.25
C ASN A 56 -7.22 -5.49 -23.56
N LEU A 57 -7.26 -6.49 -22.67
CA LEU A 57 -6.52 -7.77 -22.67
C LEU A 57 -5.14 -7.77 -21.98
N THR A 58 -4.08 -7.32 -22.65
CA THR A 58 -2.73 -7.38 -22.09
C THR A 58 -1.97 -6.13 -22.45
N THR A 59 -1.41 -5.45 -21.46
CA THR A 59 -0.64 -4.23 -21.65
C THR A 59 0.66 -4.32 -20.88
N GLU A 60 1.76 -4.12 -21.58
CA GLU A 60 3.09 -4.02 -21.01
C GLU A 60 3.66 -2.65 -21.36
N LEU A 61 3.97 -1.85 -20.33
CA LEU A 61 4.58 -0.53 -20.49
C LEU A 61 5.93 -0.49 -19.78
N HIS A 62 7.01 -0.35 -20.53
CA HIS A 62 8.37 -0.41 -19.98
C HIS A 62 8.82 0.89 -19.33
N SER A 63 8.66 2.03 -20.02
CA SER A 63 9.17 3.31 -19.55
C SER A 63 8.24 4.46 -19.91
N LEU A 64 7.67 5.10 -18.88
CA LEU A 64 6.85 6.29 -19.01
C LEU A 64 7.50 7.48 -18.30
N ASN A 65 7.80 8.53 -19.06
CA ASN A 65 8.54 9.69 -18.58
C ASN A 65 7.69 10.97 -18.55
N LYS A 66 7.64 11.61 -17.37
CA LYS A 66 7.05 12.93 -17.03
C LYS A 66 5.60 12.91 -16.56
N THR A 67 4.62 12.79 -17.45
CA THR A 67 3.20 12.88 -17.10
C THR A 67 2.43 11.82 -17.87
N THR A 68 1.83 10.89 -17.14
CA THR A 68 0.97 9.85 -17.74
C THR A 68 -0.34 9.77 -17.00
N GLU A 69 -1.43 9.73 -17.75
CA GLU A 69 -2.75 9.38 -17.24
C GLU A 69 -3.25 8.10 -17.92
N LEU A 70 -3.58 7.07 -17.14
CA LEU A 70 -4.16 5.83 -17.62
C LEU A 70 -5.55 5.64 -16.99
N HIS A 71 -6.62 5.65 -17.80
CA HIS A 71 -7.98 5.62 -17.27
C HIS A 71 -8.53 4.22 -16.99
N SER A 72 -8.36 3.27 -17.91
CA SER A 72 -8.97 1.95 -17.79
C SER A 72 -8.13 0.83 -18.40
N LEU A 73 -7.67 -0.06 -17.53
CA LEU A 73 -6.84 -1.23 -17.84
C LEU A 73 -7.58 -2.48 -17.34
N ASN A 74 -8.08 -3.31 -18.27
CA ASN A 74 -9.20 -4.22 -17.95
C ASN A 74 -8.86 -5.70 -17.64
N GLN A 75 -7.60 -6.14 -17.81
CA GLN A 75 -7.26 -7.57 -17.68
C GLN A 75 -5.87 -7.86 -17.10
N THR A 76 -4.80 -7.68 -17.87
CA THR A 76 -3.43 -7.91 -17.39
C THR A 76 -2.58 -6.72 -17.73
N THR A 77 -1.95 -6.14 -16.72
CA THR A 77 -1.14 -4.93 -16.86
C THR A 77 0.15 -5.09 -16.11
N GLU A 78 1.25 -4.88 -16.82
CA GLU A 78 2.60 -4.84 -16.27
C GLU A 78 3.21 -3.48 -16.59
N LEU A 79 3.55 -2.71 -15.56
CA LEU A 79 4.21 -1.40 -15.71
C LEU A 79 5.56 -1.45 -14.99
N HIS A 80 6.66 -1.32 -15.74
CA HIS A 80 7.99 -1.45 -15.15
C HIS A 80 8.52 -0.16 -14.53
N SER A 81 8.44 0.97 -15.23
CA SER A 81 9.02 2.23 -14.76
C SER A 81 8.16 3.43 -15.12
N LEU A 82 7.52 4.01 -14.09
CA LEU A 82 6.73 5.23 -14.19
C LEU A 82 7.45 6.36 -13.44
N ASN A 83 7.66 7.49 -14.12
CA ASN A 83 8.47 8.59 -13.63
C ASN A 83 7.70 9.92 -13.54
N LYS A 84 7.95 10.65 -12.45
CA LYS A 84 7.51 12.01 -12.08
C LYS A 84 6.06 12.22 -11.66
N ASN A 85 5.09 12.03 -12.56
CA ASN A 85 3.67 12.25 -12.28
C ASN A 85 2.87 11.20 -13.04
N THR A 86 2.15 10.34 -12.32
CA THR A 86 1.34 9.28 -12.92
C THR A 86 0.01 9.21 -12.21
N GLU A 87 -1.07 9.22 -12.97
CA GLU A 87 -2.42 8.99 -12.46
C GLU A 87 -3.00 7.74 -13.11
N LEU A 88 -3.43 6.77 -12.29
CA LEU A 88 -4.03 5.52 -12.72
C LEU A 88 -5.45 5.42 -12.13
N HIS A 89 -6.48 5.54 -12.96
CA HIS A 89 -7.86 5.59 -12.47
C HIS A 89 -8.46 4.22 -12.17
N SER A 90 -8.30 3.26 -13.07
CA SER A 90 -8.92 1.93 -12.90
C SER A 90 -8.09 0.83 -13.52
N LEU A 91 -7.51 0.00 -12.65
CA LEU A 91 -6.82 -1.23 -13.03
C LEU A 91 -7.61 -2.45 -12.54
N ASN A 92 -7.88 -3.39 -13.44
CA ASN A 92 -8.75 -4.53 -13.20
C ASN A 92 -8.03 -5.87 -13.42
N LYS A 93 -8.36 -6.84 -12.57
CA LYS A 93 -7.93 -8.24 -12.55
C LYS A 93 -6.51 -8.53 -12.08
N THR A 94 -5.50 -8.21 -12.89
CA THR A 94 -4.10 -8.51 -12.55
C THR A 94 -3.22 -7.35 -12.93
N THR A 95 -2.56 -6.77 -11.92
CA THR A 95 -1.67 -5.62 -12.10
C THR A 95 -0.36 -5.86 -11.37
N GLU A 96 0.74 -5.64 -12.07
CA GLU A 96 2.08 -5.68 -11.52
C GLU A 96 2.77 -4.35 -11.81
N LEU A 97 3.15 -3.61 -10.77
CA LEU A 97 3.89 -2.34 -10.90
C LEU A 97 5.25 -2.48 -10.22
N HIS A 98 6.32 -2.37 -11.00
CA HIS A 98 7.67 -2.56 -10.45
C HIS A 98 8.25 -1.31 -9.79
N SER A 99 8.18 -0.14 -10.44
CA SER A 99 8.83 1.08 -9.94
C SER A 99 8.02 2.34 -10.23
N LEU A 100 7.49 2.92 -9.17
CA LEU A 100 6.75 4.19 -9.13
C LEU A 100 7.63 5.25 -8.46
N ASN A 101 8.22 6.16 -9.24
CA ASN A 101 9.31 7.02 -8.74
C ASN A 101 8.86 8.27 -7.97
N SER A 102 7.82 8.97 -8.41
CA SER A 102 7.35 10.20 -7.75
C SER A 102 5.91 10.51 -8.15
N ASN A 103 5.14 11.10 -7.22
CA ASN A 103 3.80 11.65 -7.41
C ASN A 103 2.88 10.70 -8.20
N THR A 104 2.58 9.56 -7.59
CA THR A 104 1.68 8.57 -8.19
C THR A 104 0.36 8.58 -7.45
N GLU A 105 -0.75 8.71 -8.18
CA GLU A 105 -2.09 8.56 -7.65
C GLU A 105 -2.75 7.34 -8.30
N LEU A 106 -3.17 6.37 -7.49
CA LEU A 106 -3.88 5.17 -7.91
C LEU A 106 -5.28 5.18 -7.30
N HIS A 107 -6.31 5.34 -8.12
CA HIS A 107 -7.69 5.52 -7.61
C HIS A 107 -8.47 4.24 -7.33
N SER A 108 -8.26 3.21 -8.13
CA SER A 108 -9.00 1.95 -8.00
C SER A 108 -8.22 0.78 -8.59
N LEU A 109 -7.84 -0.15 -7.72
CA LEU A 109 -7.28 -1.45 -8.08
C LEU A 109 -8.28 -2.56 -7.69
N ASN A 110 -8.50 -3.52 -8.58
CA ASN A 110 -9.42 -4.63 -8.36
C ASN A 110 -8.74 -5.99 -8.59
N GLN A 111 -9.08 -6.95 -7.72
CA GLN A 111 -8.62 -8.34 -7.70
C GLN A 111 -7.19 -8.54 -7.19
N ASN A 112 -6.19 -8.72 -8.07
CA ASN A 112 -4.80 -9.00 -7.70
C ASN A 112 -3.88 -7.84 -8.07
N THR A 113 -3.08 -7.37 -7.11
CA THR A 113 -2.08 -6.34 -7.35
C THR A 113 -0.79 -6.65 -6.61
N GLU A 114 0.33 -6.54 -7.34
CA GLU A 114 1.67 -6.60 -6.79
C GLU A 114 2.39 -5.27 -7.07
N LEU A 115 2.87 -4.62 -6.00
CA LEU A 115 3.58 -3.35 -6.08
C LEU A 115 4.97 -3.51 -5.46
N HIS A 116 6.02 -3.50 -6.29
CA HIS A 116 7.37 -3.75 -5.77
C HIS A 116 8.01 -2.52 -5.13
N SER A 117 7.93 -1.34 -5.74
CA SER A 117 8.60 -0.13 -5.23
C SER A 117 7.81 1.15 -5.49
N LEU A 118 7.36 1.78 -4.41
CA LEU A 118 6.75 3.11 -4.36
C LEU A 118 7.70 4.09 -3.67
N ASN A 119 8.18 5.10 -4.40
CA ASN A 119 9.28 5.94 -3.93
C ASN A 119 8.84 7.19 -3.14
N GLN A 120 8.22 8.19 -3.79
CA GLN A 120 7.92 9.46 -3.12
C GLN A 120 6.52 9.95 -3.45
N ASN A 121 5.76 10.35 -2.42
CA ASN A 121 4.45 10.99 -2.54
C ASN A 121 3.47 10.13 -3.37
N ASN A 122 3.14 8.95 -2.88
CA ASN A 122 2.17 8.09 -3.56
C ASN A 122 0.88 7.99 -2.74
N GLU A 123 -0.24 8.16 -3.42
CA GLU A 123 -1.58 8.06 -2.85
C GLU A 123 -2.30 6.90 -3.52
N LEU A 124 -2.72 5.93 -2.72
CA LEU A 124 -3.48 4.76 -3.17
C LEU A 124 -4.86 4.80 -2.56
N HIS A 125 -5.87 5.07 -3.38
CA HIS A 125 -7.27 5.05 -2.99
C HIS A 125 -7.96 3.73 -3.36
N SER A 126 -8.90 3.33 -2.51
CA SER A 126 -9.93 2.32 -2.78
C SER A 126 -9.40 1.04 -3.43
N LEU A 127 -8.55 0.30 -2.73
CA LEU A 127 -8.15 -1.05 -3.15
C LEU A 127 -9.28 -2.03 -2.82
N ASN A 128 -10.21 -2.25 -3.75
CA ASN A 128 -11.30 -3.21 -3.61
C ASN A 128 -10.88 -4.58 -4.14
N LEU A 129 -10.09 -5.27 -3.33
CA LEU A 129 -9.42 -6.49 -3.74
C LEU A 129 -10.28 -7.70 -3.35
N THR A 130 -10.33 -8.68 -4.24
CA THR A 130 -11.09 -9.92 -4.01
C THR A 130 -10.22 -11.05 -3.48
N THR A 131 -8.90 -10.93 -3.62
CA THR A 131 -7.89 -11.96 -3.34
C THR A 131 -6.78 -11.42 -2.43
N ASN A 132 -5.69 -10.86 -2.98
CA ASN A 132 -4.49 -10.46 -2.23
C ASN A 132 -3.82 -9.20 -2.83
N THR A 133 -3.10 -8.46 -1.99
CA THR A 133 -2.18 -7.41 -2.44
C THR A 133 -0.90 -7.42 -1.64
N GLU A 134 0.21 -7.40 -2.36
CA GLU A 134 1.55 -7.39 -1.80
C GLU A 134 2.23 -6.06 -2.15
N LEU A 135 2.67 -5.32 -1.14
CA LEU A 135 3.50 -4.13 -1.32
C LEU A 135 4.87 -4.38 -0.68
N HIS A 136 5.90 -4.45 -1.52
CA HIS A 136 7.23 -4.83 -1.05
C HIS A 136 8.02 -3.66 -0.45
N SER A 137 8.01 -2.50 -1.10
CA SER A 137 8.77 -1.32 -0.65
C SER A 137 7.99 -0.03 -0.84
N LEU A 138 7.59 0.57 0.28
CA LEU A 138 7.01 1.92 0.36
C LEU A 138 8.06 2.84 0.98
N ASN A 139 8.51 3.86 0.25
CA ASN A 139 9.43 4.86 0.76
C ASN A 139 8.66 6.08 1.30
N GLN A 140 9.01 7.30 0.89
CA GLN A 140 8.65 8.52 1.60
C GLN A 140 7.23 9.01 1.28
N ASN A 141 6.47 9.34 2.32
CA ASN A 141 5.16 10.00 2.24
C ASN A 141 4.18 9.20 1.37
N ASN A 142 3.75 8.04 1.87
CA ASN A 142 2.73 7.26 1.19
C ASN A 142 1.45 7.25 2.01
N GLU A 143 0.32 7.44 1.34
CA GLU A 143 -1.00 7.40 1.95
C GLU A 143 -1.81 6.29 1.27
N LEU A 144 -2.34 5.35 2.05
CA LEU A 144 -3.20 4.29 1.54
C LEU A 144 -4.57 4.38 2.21
N HIS A 145 -5.61 4.49 1.40
CA HIS A 145 -6.99 4.61 1.85
C HIS A 145 -7.85 3.41 1.44
N SER A 146 -8.68 2.95 2.38
CA SER A 146 -9.79 2.01 2.12
C SER A 146 -9.33 0.71 1.47
N LEU A 147 -8.47 -0.01 2.18
CA LEU A 147 -7.90 -1.26 1.70
C LEU A 147 -8.80 -2.45 2.10
N ASN A 148 -9.32 -3.18 1.12
CA ASN A 148 -10.22 -4.32 1.35
C ASN A 148 -9.52 -5.65 1.04
N LYS A 149 -9.43 -6.51 2.06
CA LYS A 149 -8.93 -7.91 2.02
C LYS A 149 -7.42 -8.08 1.85
N ASN A 150 -6.86 -9.01 2.65
CA ASN A 150 -5.49 -9.55 2.64
C ASN A 150 -4.40 -8.64 2.03
N ILE A 151 -3.74 -7.87 2.89
CA ILE A 151 -2.62 -7.00 2.49
C ILE A 151 -1.37 -7.46 3.23
N GLU A 152 -0.30 -7.63 2.48
CA GLU A 152 1.03 -7.89 3.03
C GLU A 152 1.94 -6.71 2.69
N LEU A 153 2.50 -6.10 3.72
CA LEU A 153 3.42 -4.96 3.62
C LEU A 153 4.80 -5.40 4.13
N HIS A 154 5.79 -5.47 3.26
CA HIS A 154 7.11 -5.95 3.67
C HIS A 154 8.02 -4.87 4.25
N SER A 155 8.25 -3.78 3.50
CA SER A 155 9.17 -2.71 3.90
C SER A 155 8.53 -1.35 3.76
N LEU A 156 8.34 -0.63 4.87
CA LEU A 156 8.03 0.80 4.81
C LEU A 156 9.15 1.66 5.38
N ASN A 157 9.41 2.78 4.70
CA ASN A 157 10.54 3.64 4.92
C ASN A 157 10.13 5.11 4.89
N SER A 158 9.88 5.67 6.07
CA SER A 158 9.53 7.08 6.34
C SER A 158 8.10 7.49 5.93
N ASN A 159 7.31 7.92 6.92
CA ASN A 159 5.96 8.49 6.81
C ASN A 159 4.98 7.66 5.96
N THR A 160 4.25 6.76 6.60
CA THR A 160 3.12 6.07 5.97
C THR A 160 1.87 6.20 6.80
N GLU A 161 0.78 6.60 6.15
CA GLU A 161 -0.54 6.69 6.75
C GLU A 161 -1.44 5.62 6.09
N LEU A 162 -2.02 4.74 6.91
CA LEU A 162 -2.97 3.73 6.45
C LEU A 162 -4.34 3.99 7.07
N HIS A 163 -5.34 4.23 6.21
CA HIS A 163 -6.72 4.43 6.63
C HIS A 163 -7.62 3.24 6.26
N SER A 164 -8.40 2.79 7.24
CA SER A 164 -9.52 1.86 7.08
C SER A 164 -9.13 0.52 6.45
N LEU A 165 -8.58 -0.38 7.26
CA LEU A 165 -8.15 -1.72 6.88
C LEU A 165 -9.24 -2.75 7.27
N ASN A 166 -9.93 -3.34 6.29
CA ASN A 166 -11.21 -4.02 6.56
C ASN A 166 -11.12 -5.54 6.90
N GLN A 167 -9.99 -6.22 6.64
CA GLN A 167 -9.87 -7.66 6.94
C GLN A 167 -8.52 -8.05 7.57
N ASN A 168 -7.60 -8.59 6.77
CA ASN A 168 -6.33 -9.14 7.24
C ASN A 168 -5.19 -8.28 6.72
N THR A 169 -4.32 -7.86 7.63
CA THR A 169 -3.13 -7.06 7.31
C THR A 169 -1.94 -7.66 8.03
N GLU A 170 -0.90 -7.99 7.27
CA GLU A 170 0.39 -8.40 7.80
C GLU A 170 1.44 -7.34 7.46
N LEU A 171 2.21 -6.94 8.48
CA LEU A 171 3.27 -5.93 8.35
C LEU A 171 4.58 -6.47 8.90
N HIS A 172 5.55 -6.73 8.01
CA HIS A 172 6.77 -7.45 8.35
C HIS A 172 7.92 -6.58 8.85
N SER A 173 8.20 -5.41 8.27
CA SER A 173 9.37 -4.61 8.66
C SER A 173 9.21 -3.12 8.41
N LEU A 174 9.24 -2.35 9.50
CA LEU A 174 9.30 -0.89 9.46
C LEU A 174 10.72 -0.41 9.76
N ASN A 175 11.28 0.42 8.86
CA ASN A 175 12.61 0.99 9.03
C ASN A 175 12.66 1.93 10.27
N LYS A 176 13.86 2.11 10.83
CA LYS A 176 14.18 2.86 12.07
C LYS A 176 13.75 4.34 12.09
N ASN A 177 13.27 4.91 10.98
CA ASN A 177 12.85 6.32 10.88
C ASN A 177 11.41 6.49 10.37
N THR A 178 10.58 5.47 10.54
CA THR A 178 9.22 5.49 10.01
C THR A 178 8.25 6.03 11.06
N ILE A 179 7.43 7.01 10.69
CA ILE A 179 6.20 7.36 11.40
C ILE A 179 5.10 6.57 10.70
N THR A 180 4.35 5.78 11.47
CA THR A 180 3.22 5.01 10.94
C THR A 180 1.98 5.39 11.71
N GLU A 181 0.96 5.86 11.01
CA GLU A 181 -0.35 6.13 11.58
C GLU A 181 -1.36 5.15 10.97
N LEU A 182 -2.01 4.39 11.84
CA LEU A 182 -2.98 3.36 11.45
C LEU A 182 -4.35 3.72 12.01
N HIS A 183 -5.32 3.97 11.13
CA HIS A 183 -6.69 4.28 11.51
C HIS A 183 -7.66 3.16 11.17
N SER A 184 -8.35 2.63 12.18
CA SER A 184 -9.48 1.71 12.06
C SER A 184 -9.18 0.39 11.33
N MET A 185 -8.95 -0.69 12.09
CA MET A 185 -8.67 -2.03 11.55
C MET A 185 -9.71 -3.03 12.06
N ASN A 186 -10.33 -3.83 11.18
CA ASN A 186 -11.61 -4.47 11.50
C ASN A 186 -11.58 -5.99 11.82
N LYS A 187 -10.50 -6.74 11.52
CA LYS A 187 -10.49 -8.20 11.79
C LYS A 187 -9.19 -8.79 12.34
N THR A 188 -8.13 -8.85 11.54
CA THR A 188 -6.92 -9.56 11.96
C THR A 188 -5.70 -8.78 11.53
N THR A 189 -4.78 -8.60 12.46
CA THR A 189 -3.62 -7.76 12.23
C THR A 189 -2.42 -8.35 12.93
N GLU A 190 -1.37 -8.60 12.16
CA GLU A 190 -0.09 -9.07 12.65
C GLU A 190 0.99 -8.06 12.29
N HIS A 191 1.69 -7.55 13.30
CA HIS A 191 2.83 -6.66 13.11
C HIS A 191 4.09 -7.30 13.72
N HIS A 192 5.07 -7.58 12.87
CA HIS A 192 6.32 -8.22 13.30
C HIS A 192 7.31 -7.23 13.93
N SER A 193 7.41 -6.00 13.40
CA SER A 193 8.36 -4.99 13.88
C SER A 193 7.96 -3.56 13.52
N LEU A 194 7.52 -2.77 14.50
CA LEU A 194 7.26 -1.32 14.40
C LEU A 194 8.39 -0.54 15.08
N ASN A 195 8.97 0.47 14.42
CA ASN A 195 10.11 1.24 14.93
C ASN A 195 9.83 2.77 15.02
N LYS A 196 10.20 3.37 16.17
CA LYS A 196 10.43 4.81 16.47
C LYS A 196 9.24 5.71 16.81
N THR A 197 8.16 5.71 16.03
CA THR A 197 6.90 6.37 16.38
C THR A 197 5.76 5.66 15.68
N SER A 198 4.76 5.20 16.42
CA SER A 198 3.62 4.49 15.85
C SER A 198 2.36 4.80 16.64
N ASP A 199 1.37 5.33 15.94
CA ASP A 199 0.07 5.70 16.52
C ASP A 199 -0.99 4.81 15.88
N LEU A 200 -1.58 3.94 16.70
CA LEU A 200 -2.56 2.96 16.24
C LEU A 200 -3.92 3.24 16.89
N HIS A 201 -4.92 3.54 16.06
CA HIS A 201 -6.27 3.85 16.49
C HIS A 201 -7.27 2.78 16.08
N SER A 202 -8.07 2.31 17.04
CA SER A 202 -9.26 1.46 16.81
C SER A 202 -8.95 0.15 16.09
N LEU A 203 -8.22 -0.75 16.76
CA LEU A 203 -7.95 -2.11 16.26
C LEU A 203 -9.03 -3.07 16.81
N ASN A 204 -9.70 -3.82 15.93
CA ASN A 204 -10.83 -4.67 16.27
C ASN A 204 -10.55 -6.16 15.99
N LYS A 205 -11.05 -7.02 16.90
CA LYS A 205 -11.09 -8.50 16.87
C LYS A 205 -9.83 -9.26 17.30
N THR A 206 -8.76 -9.22 16.52
CA THR A 206 -7.52 -9.96 16.83
C THR A 206 -6.30 -9.16 16.37
N THR A 207 -5.41 -8.84 17.31
CA THR A 207 -4.16 -8.12 17.04
C THR A 207 -2.99 -8.81 17.71
N GLU A 208 -1.94 -9.10 16.95
CA GLU A 208 -0.67 -9.62 17.47
C GLU A 208 0.47 -8.66 17.10
N LEU A 209 1.15 -8.12 18.11
CA LEU A 209 2.28 -7.19 17.93
C LEU A 209 3.54 -7.80 18.55
N HIS A 210 4.52 -8.16 17.72
CA HIS A 210 5.71 -8.88 18.17
C HIS A 210 6.80 -7.97 18.74
N SER A 211 7.06 -6.83 18.11
CA SER A 211 8.13 -5.91 18.52
C SER A 211 7.75 -4.46 18.24
N LEU A 212 7.35 -3.77 19.30
CA LEU A 212 7.08 -2.33 19.32
C LEU A 212 8.31 -1.62 19.90
N ASN A 213 8.94 -0.74 19.13
CA ASN A 213 10.05 0.08 19.59
C ASN A 213 9.56 1.45 20.12
N LYS A 214 10.50 2.36 20.38
CA LYS A 214 10.26 3.69 20.99
C LYS A 214 8.95 4.38 20.56
N ASN A 215 8.29 5.06 21.51
CA ASN A 215 7.15 5.98 21.31
C ASN A 215 5.97 5.34 20.57
N THR A 216 5.30 4.39 21.21
CA THR A 216 4.09 3.77 20.65
C THR A 216 2.85 4.25 21.42
N GLU A 217 1.86 4.78 20.71
CA GLU A 217 0.56 5.14 21.28
C GLU A 217 -0.52 4.20 20.71
N LEU A 218 -1.16 3.40 21.58
CA LEU A 218 -2.22 2.47 21.19
C LEU A 218 -3.55 2.92 21.78
N HIS A 219 -4.53 3.21 20.92
CA HIS A 219 -5.88 3.62 21.31
C HIS A 219 -6.94 2.59 20.92
N SER A 220 -7.72 2.15 21.90
CA SER A 220 -8.93 1.33 21.70
C SER A 220 -8.64 -0.01 21.01
N LEU A 221 -8.03 -0.94 21.75
CA LEU A 221 -7.77 -2.32 21.35
C LEU A 221 -8.95 -3.22 21.78
N ASN A 222 -9.55 -4.00 20.86
CA ASN A 222 -10.76 -4.79 21.14
C ASN A 222 -10.64 -6.31 20.89
N GLN A 223 -11.37 -7.09 21.70
CA GLN A 223 -11.63 -8.53 21.68
C GLN A 223 -10.47 -9.48 21.96
N ASN A 224 -9.29 -9.37 21.33
CA ASN A 224 -8.10 -10.17 21.66
C ASN A 224 -6.82 -9.46 21.21
N THR A 225 -5.89 -9.22 22.13
CA THR A 225 -4.59 -8.59 21.81
C THR A 225 -3.45 -9.34 22.46
N GLU A 226 -2.44 -9.71 21.68
CA GLU A 226 -1.19 -10.30 22.16
C GLU A 226 -0.04 -9.36 21.83
N LEU A 227 0.69 -8.91 22.85
CA LEU A 227 1.84 -8.04 22.72
C LEU A 227 3.09 -8.74 23.27
N HIS A 228 4.06 -9.04 22.42
CA HIS A 228 5.25 -9.81 22.82
C HIS A 228 6.35 -8.94 23.44
N SER A 229 6.71 -7.83 22.78
CA SER A 229 7.81 -6.95 23.23
C SER A 229 7.50 -5.48 22.98
N LEU A 230 7.22 -4.75 24.06
CA LEU A 230 7.09 -3.28 24.07
C LEU A 230 8.35 -2.66 24.67
N ASN A 231 9.00 -1.75 23.93
CA ASN A 231 10.20 -1.06 24.40
C ASN A 231 9.89 0.28 25.08
N GLN A 232 10.61 1.36 24.75
CA GLN A 232 10.58 2.60 25.55
C GLN A 232 9.39 3.51 25.21
N ASN A 233 8.76 4.12 26.22
CA ASN A 233 7.72 5.15 26.06
C ASN A 233 6.49 4.62 25.29
N ASN A 234 5.69 3.78 25.93
CA ASN A 234 4.42 3.34 25.33
C ASN A 234 3.24 3.84 26.14
N GLU A 235 2.21 4.30 25.46
CA GLU A 235 0.95 4.72 26.06
C GLU A 235 -0.17 3.83 25.49
N LEU A 236 -0.86 3.10 26.35
CA LEU A 236 -1.95 2.20 25.95
C LEU A 236 -3.24 2.66 26.60
N HIS A 237 -4.23 2.98 25.77
CA HIS A 237 -5.55 3.42 26.19
C HIS A 237 -6.65 2.42 25.79
N SER A 238 -7.50 2.06 26.74
CA SER A 238 -8.73 1.29 26.53
C SER A 238 -8.49 -0.10 25.90
N LEU A 239 -7.92 -1.01 26.68
CA LEU A 239 -7.70 -2.41 26.31
C LEU A 239 -8.91 -3.28 26.72
N ASN A 240 -9.46 -4.10 25.81
CA ASN A 240 -10.72 -4.82 26.06
C ASN A 240 -10.66 -6.36 25.88
N LEU A 241 -11.50 -7.09 26.63
CA LEU A 241 -11.87 -8.52 26.58
C LEU A 241 -10.80 -9.62 26.81
N THR A 242 -9.64 -9.57 26.16
CA THR A 242 -8.52 -10.51 26.40
C THR A 242 -7.22 -9.83 25.96
N THR A 243 -6.26 -9.70 26.86
CA THR A 243 -4.95 -9.11 26.50
C THR A 243 -3.81 -9.89 27.16
N GLU A 244 -2.85 -10.35 26.36
CA GLU A 244 -1.63 -10.99 26.82
C GLU A 244 -0.42 -10.08 26.56
N LEU A 245 0.34 -9.77 27.60
CA LEU A 245 1.50 -8.89 27.57
C LEU A 245 2.74 -9.68 28.05
N HIS A 246 3.64 -10.01 27.14
CA HIS A 246 4.80 -10.85 27.48
C HIS A 246 5.96 -10.06 28.07
N SER A 247 6.44 -9.01 27.39
CA SER A 247 7.58 -8.19 27.82
C SER A 247 7.33 -6.70 27.66
N LEU A 248 7.22 -5.99 28.78
CA LEU A 248 7.09 -4.54 28.84
C LEU A 248 8.37 -3.91 29.40
N ASN A 249 8.98 -3.00 28.63
CA ASN A 249 10.19 -2.28 29.01
C ASN A 249 9.88 -0.84 29.48
N GLN A 250 10.93 -0.06 29.76
CA GLN A 250 10.88 1.25 30.44
C GLN A 250 9.81 2.23 29.94
N ASN A 251 9.11 2.89 30.88
CA ASN A 251 8.13 3.97 30.67
C ASN A 251 6.91 3.49 29.87
N THR A 252 6.06 2.69 30.50
CA THR A 252 4.76 2.31 29.92
C THR A 252 3.62 2.88 30.77
N GLU A 253 2.71 3.61 30.15
CA GLU A 253 1.48 4.09 30.78
C GLU A 253 0.29 3.27 30.28
N LEU A 254 -0.47 2.73 31.21
CA LEU A 254 -1.62 1.87 30.96
C LEU A 254 -2.90 2.52 31.50
N HIS A 255 -3.84 2.82 30.62
CA HIS A 255 -5.13 3.42 30.96
C HIS A 255 -6.30 2.49 30.59
N SER A 256 -7.17 2.22 31.57
CA SER A 256 -8.45 1.51 31.39
C SER A 256 -8.31 0.12 30.76
N LEU A 257 -7.76 -0.81 31.54
CA LEU A 257 -7.76 -2.24 31.22
C LEU A 257 -9.10 -2.87 31.65
N ASN A 258 -9.75 -3.62 30.74
CA ASN A 258 -10.96 -4.40 31.02
C ASN A 258 -10.62 -5.90 31.15
N GLN A 259 -11.60 -6.72 31.54
CA GLN A 259 -11.45 -8.11 32.00
C GLN A 259 -10.51 -8.99 31.14
N ASN A 260 -9.70 -9.82 31.84
CA ASN A 260 -8.73 -10.82 31.34
C ASN A 260 -7.43 -10.27 30.73
N THR A 261 -6.60 -9.61 31.56
CA THR A 261 -5.22 -9.27 31.19
C THR A 261 -4.23 -10.22 31.85
N GLU A 262 -3.36 -10.87 31.07
CA GLU A 262 -2.20 -11.62 31.56
C GLU A 262 -0.91 -10.83 31.30
N LEU A 263 -0.09 -10.63 32.35
CA LEU A 263 1.22 -9.98 32.25
C LEU A 263 2.31 -10.99 32.67
N HIS A 264 3.26 -11.28 31.78
CA HIS A 264 4.35 -12.22 32.08
C HIS A 264 5.62 -11.54 32.62
N SER A 265 6.06 -10.42 32.02
CA SER A 265 7.28 -9.71 32.45
C SER A 265 7.13 -8.19 32.38
N LEU A 266 7.35 -7.52 33.52
CA LEU A 266 7.28 -6.07 33.67
C LEU A 266 8.64 -5.52 34.15
N ASN A 267 9.20 -4.53 33.45
CA ASN A 267 10.41 -3.82 33.86
C ASN A 267 10.07 -2.42 34.45
N GLN A 268 11.08 -1.69 34.93
CA GLN A 268 10.92 -0.44 35.70
C GLN A 268 10.08 0.64 34.99
N ASN A 269 9.29 1.40 35.77
CA ASN A 269 8.44 2.54 35.38
C ASN A 269 7.22 2.17 34.53
N THR A 270 6.31 1.38 35.11
CA THR A 270 4.94 1.23 34.56
C THR A 270 3.97 1.98 35.46
N GLU A 271 3.16 2.86 34.87
CA GLU A 271 2.04 3.52 35.55
C GLU A 271 0.73 2.89 35.09
N LEU A 272 -0.09 2.44 36.05
CA LEU A 272 -1.40 1.84 35.79
C LEU A 272 -2.48 2.72 36.42
N HIS A 273 -3.31 3.35 35.59
CA HIS A 273 -4.30 4.33 36.05
C HIS A 273 -5.68 3.73 36.38
N SER A 274 -6.07 2.63 35.73
CA SER A 274 -7.34 1.94 36.02
C SER A 274 -7.37 0.50 35.50
N LEU A 275 -7.89 -0.39 36.34
CA LEU A 275 -8.17 -1.81 36.04
C LEU A 275 -9.61 -2.08 36.47
N ASN A 276 -10.46 -2.59 35.56
CA ASN A 276 -11.85 -2.98 35.83
C ASN A 276 -12.08 -4.48 35.61
#